data_AF-A0A5D0MT81-F1
#
_entry.id   AF-A0A5D0MT81-F1
#
_cell.length_a   1.000
_cell.length_b   1.000
_cell.length_c   1.000
_cell.angle_alpha   90.00
_cell.angle_beta   90.00
_cell.angle_gamma   90.00
#
_symmetry.space_group_name_H-M   'P 1'
#
loop_
_entity.id
_entity.type
_entity.pdbx_description
1 polymer ?
#
loop_
_entity_poly.entity_id
_entity_poly.type
_entity_poly.pdbx_seq_one_letter_code
_entity_poly.pdbx_strand_id
1 'polypeptide(L)'
;MSGAVQAGYAPPTRPDQPTRGRRRLRWLVAATAAWAVLLAGLTWWSVRHDPPTVKEQRTLGQALPVLTRAAGQVVAAVGDAAWAFTPPVVERGCRVTPLADGASLSRGVDVLVPAGGEREVLDRVARRLPADWRAGVAPEAGGPRLRADAGEFVAVDGRVVADGRVRFSVDTGCRPLDTTAVDAHLLPGYPLGSELDGALRALGRPAPPDPEQVVAPCPAGGVARTVRVAAGAEPVSLAALKPLGAAVVDRPEEYAYRSGSVVVLADATGDQLRLAASTGCAG
;
A
#
# COMPACT_ATOMS: atom_id res chain seq x y z
N MET A 1 -67.47 -0.25 82.07
CA MET A 1 -67.12 -1.52 81.40
C MET A 1 -67.60 -1.44 79.96
N SER A 2 -66.70 -1.78 79.03
CA SER A 2 -66.95 -2.40 77.71
C SER A 2 -67.96 -1.73 76.76
N GLY A 3 -67.64 -1.38 75.52
CA GLY A 3 -66.48 -1.65 74.67
C GLY A 3 -66.83 -1.19 73.26
N ALA A 4 -65.92 -0.49 72.60
CA ALA A 4 -65.94 -0.33 71.15
C ALA A 4 -65.34 -1.59 70.51
N VAL A 5 -65.89 -2.06 69.39
CA VAL A 5 -65.13 -2.38 68.15
C VAL A 5 -66.11 -2.39 66.98
N GLN A 6 -65.84 -1.53 66.00
CA GLN A 6 -66.52 -1.42 64.72
C GLN A 6 -65.99 -2.48 63.74
N ALA A 7 -66.89 -3.05 62.94
CA ALA A 7 -66.65 -4.22 62.09
C ALA A 7 -65.53 -4.03 61.05
N GLY A 8 -64.57 -4.96 61.04
CA GLY A 8 -63.59 -5.11 59.96
C GLY A 8 -64.24 -5.77 58.75
N TYR A 9 -64.37 -5.03 57.66
CA TYR A 9 -64.79 -5.53 56.35
C TYR A 9 -63.64 -6.32 55.71
N ALA A 10 -63.80 -7.62 55.55
CA ALA A 10 -62.85 -8.45 54.80
C ALA A 10 -63.11 -8.29 53.28
N PRO A 11 -62.09 -7.98 52.46
CA PRO A 11 -62.29 -7.92 51.02
C PRO A 11 -62.49 -9.33 50.45
N PRO A 12 -63.35 -9.50 49.41
CA PRO A 12 -63.60 -10.81 48.83
C PRO A 12 -62.35 -11.33 48.11
N THR A 13 -61.97 -12.57 48.40
CA THR A 13 -61.00 -13.35 47.65
C THR A 13 -61.50 -13.59 46.23
N ARG A 14 -60.73 -13.14 45.24
CA ARG A 14 -61.03 -13.32 43.81
C ARG A 14 -60.78 -14.79 43.42
N PRO A 15 -61.69 -15.45 42.69
CA PRO A 15 -61.51 -16.83 42.29
C PRO A 15 -60.48 -16.96 41.15
N ASP A 16 -59.66 -18.00 41.27
CA ASP A 16 -58.80 -18.67 40.28
C ASP A 16 -58.58 -17.97 38.93
N GLN A 17 -57.39 -17.38 38.78
CA GLN A 17 -56.88 -16.95 37.49
C GLN A 17 -56.31 -18.18 36.75
N PRO A 18 -56.86 -18.60 35.59
CA PRO A 18 -56.34 -19.76 34.88
C PRO A 18 -54.90 -19.49 34.41
N THR A 19 -54.02 -20.47 34.61
CA THR A 19 -52.59 -20.45 34.22
C THR A 19 -52.38 -20.50 32.70
N ARG A 20 -52.96 -19.54 31.95
CA ARG A 20 -52.76 -19.37 30.50
C ARG A 20 -51.38 -18.83 30.11
N GLY A 21 -50.46 -18.65 31.07
CA GLY A 21 -49.16 -17.99 30.86
C GLY A 21 -48.03 -18.88 30.32
N ARG A 22 -47.88 -20.13 30.79
CA ARG A 22 -46.64 -20.91 30.55
C ARG A 22 -46.46 -21.39 29.11
N ARG A 23 -47.53 -21.85 28.44
CA ARG A 23 -47.43 -22.39 27.07
C ARG A 23 -47.21 -21.27 26.04
N ARG A 24 -47.87 -20.12 26.22
CA ARG A 24 -47.64 -18.91 25.42
C ARG A 24 -46.22 -18.36 25.62
N LEU A 25 -45.73 -18.36 26.86
CA LEU A 25 -44.36 -17.96 27.16
C LEU A 25 -43.33 -18.87 26.47
N ARG A 26 -43.53 -20.19 26.51
CA ARG A 26 -42.65 -21.16 25.81
C ARG A 26 -42.63 -20.95 24.28
N TRP A 27 -43.79 -20.67 23.68
CA TRP A 27 -43.86 -20.37 22.25
C TRP A 27 -43.17 -19.05 21.89
N LEU A 28 -43.32 -18.01 22.71
CA LEU A 28 -42.58 -16.75 22.52
C LEU A 28 -41.07 -16.98 22.62
N VAL A 29 -40.61 -17.71 23.63
CA VAL A 29 -39.18 -18.04 23.78
C VAL A 29 -38.66 -18.82 22.57
N ALA A 30 -39.40 -19.82 22.09
CA ALA A 30 -39.02 -20.58 20.91
C ALA A 30 -38.96 -19.72 19.64
N ALA A 31 -39.94 -18.83 19.45
CA ALA A 31 -39.96 -17.89 18.33
C ALA A 31 -38.78 -16.91 18.39
N THR A 32 -38.47 -16.36 19.56
CA THR A 32 -37.32 -15.48 19.76
C THR A 32 -36.00 -16.21 19.52
N ALA A 33 -35.86 -17.44 19.99
CA ALA A 33 -34.67 -18.26 19.76
C ALA A 33 -34.48 -18.57 18.27
N ALA A 34 -35.55 -18.99 17.58
CA ALA A 34 -35.53 -19.22 16.15
C ALA A 34 -35.16 -17.94 15.36
N TRP A 35 -35.71 -16.80 15.78
CA TRP A 35 -35.38 -15.50 15.19
C TRP A 35 -33.92 -15.10 15.42
N ALA A 36 -33.40 -15.29 16.63
CA ALA A 36 -32.00 -15.01 16.95
C ALA A 36 -31.05 -15.89 16.14
N VAL A 37 -31.36 -17.18 15.99
CA VAL A 37 -30.59 -18.12 15.15
C VAL A 37 -30.66 -17.69 13.67
N LEU A 38 -31.83 -17.29 13.18
CA LEU A 38 -32.00 -16.80 11.81
C LEU A 38 -31.14 -15.54 11.58
N LEU A 39 -31.20 -14.56 12.48
CA LEU A 39 -30.38 -13.34 12.38
C LEU A 39 -28.89 -13.64 12.45
N ALA A 40 -28.46 -14.53 13.35
CA ALA A 40 -27.06 -14.95 13.44
C ALA A 40 -26.61 -15.65 12.14
N GLY A 41 -27.44 -16.53 11.58
CA GLY A 41 -27.18 -17.21 10.30
C GLY A 41 -27.09 -16.24 9.12
N LEU A 42 -28.04 -15.30 9.01
CA LEU A 42 -28.03 -14.26 7.97
C LEU A 42 -26.82 -13.33 8.10
N THR A 43 -26.46 -12.94 9.34
CA THR A 43 -25.28 -12.11 9.60
C THR A 43 -24.01 -12.84 9.21
N TRP A 44 -23.88 -14.12 9.59
CA TRP A 44 -22.74 -14.95 9.21
C TRP A 44 -22.64 -15.13 7.69
N TRP A 45 -23.78 -15.37 7.02
CA TRP A 45 -23.84 -15.49 5.57
C TRP A 45 -23.40 -14.20 4.87
N SER A 46 -23.97 -13.07 5.30
CA SER A 46 -23.66 -11.74 4.76
C SER A 46 -22.18 -11.40 4.91
N VAL A 47 -21.61 -11.57 6.10
CA VAL A 47 -20.17 -11.34 6.35
C VAL A 47 -19.26 -12.21 5.46
N ARG A 48 -19.72 -13.38 5.03
CA ARG A 48 -18.94 -14.31 4.21
C ARG A 48 -19.12 -14.13 2.70
N HIS A 49 -20.27 -13.65 2.24
CA HIS A 49 -20.63 -13.69 0.82
C HIS A 49 -20.97 -12.34 0.21
N ASP A 50 -21.33 -11.33 1.02
CA ASP A 50 -21.66 -10.02 0.47
C ASP A 50 -20.38 -9.23 0.14
N PRO A 51 -20.32 -8.54 -1.01
CA PRO A 51 -19.19 -7.69 -1.33
C PRO A 51 -19.09 -6.55 -0.31
N PRO A 52 -17.87 -6.09 0.02
CA PRO A 52 -17.67 -5.00 0.98
C PRO A 52 -18.47 -3.77 0.57
N THR A 53 -19.39 -3.33 1.43
CA THR A 53 -20.32 -2.22 1.14
C THR A 53 -19.64 -0.85 1.23
N VAL A 54 -18.41 -0.80 1.77
CA VAL A 54 -17.57 0.40 1.86
C VAL A 54 -16.17 0.08 1.35
N LYS A 55 -15.55 1.00 0.61
CA LYS A 55 -14.16 0.86 0.12
C LYS A 55 -13.14 0.58 1.24
N GLU A 56 -13.45 1.03 2.46
CA GLU A 56 -12.72 0.81 3.72
C GLU A 56 -12.72 -0.66 4.18
N GLN A 57 -13.58 -1.51 3.60
CA GLN A 57 -13.67 -2.95 3.93
C GLN A 57 -12.96 -3.85 2.90
N ARG A 58 -12.31 -3.29 1.88
CA ARG A 58 -11.50 -4.09 0.95
C ARG A 58 -10.18 -4.50 1.59
N THR A 59 -9.77 -5.74 1.36
CA THR A 59 -8.51 -6.28 1.87
C THR A 59 -7.30 -5.71 1.13
N LEU A 60 -6.10 -5.89 1.68
CA LEU A 60 -4.85 -5.51 1.01
C LEU A 60 -4.71 -6.14 -0.38
N GLY A 61 -5.00 -7.43 -0.51
CA GLY A 61 -4.98 -8.15 -1.80
C GLY A 61 -5.90 -7.54 -2.84
N GLN A 62 -7.08 -7.06 -2.42
CA GLN A 62 -8.02 -6.38 -3.32
C GLN A 62 -7.57 -4.96 -3.71
N ALA A 63 -6.78 -4.29 -2.85
CA ALA A 63 -6.23 -2.96 -3.14
C ALA A 63 -4.97 -3.02 -4.02
N LEU A 64 -4.28 -4.16 -4.05
CA LEU A 64 -3.00 -4.33 -4.74
C LEU A 64 -3.06 -4.02 -6.25
N PRO A 65 -4.07 -4.44 -7.04
CA PRO A 65 -4.17 -4.05 -8.44
C PRO A 65 -4.36 -2.54 -8.66
N VAL A 66 -4.93 -1.81 -7.69
CA VAL A 66 -5.03 -0.35 -7.77
C VAL A 66 -3.68 0.27 -7.46
N LEU A 67 -3.00 -0.20 -6.41
CA LEU A 67 -1.65 0.25 -6.03
C LEU A 67 -0.64 0.02 -7.16
N THR A 68 -0.62 -1.15 -7.80
CA THR A 68 0.34 -1.43 -8.88
C THR A 68 0.07 -0.59 -10.12
N ARG A 69 -1.20 -0.40 -10.51
CA ARG A 69 -1.56 0.52 -11.60
C ARG A 69 -1.16 1.95 -11.27
N ALA A 70 -1.37 2.37 -10.01
CA ALA A 70 -1.00 3.71 -9.60
C ALA A 70 0.52 3.93 -9.63
N ALA A 71 1.32 2.94 -9.21
CA ALA A 71 2.77 2.98 -9.34
C ALA A 71 3.21 3.08 -10.82
N GLY A 72 2.53 2.39 -11.73
CA GLY A 72 2.79 2.49 -13.17
C GLY A 72 2.46 3.87 -13.76
N GLN A 73 1.37 4.51 -13.30
CA GLN A 73 1.04 5.90 -13.67
C GLN A 73 2.11 6.88 -13.18
N VAL A 74 2.61 6.71 -11.96
CA VAL A 74 3.71 7.53 -11.42
C VAL A 74 4.96 7.38 -12.29
N VAL A 75 5.36 6.16 -12.66
CA VAL A 75 6.51 5.93 -13.55
C VAL A 75 6.31 6.58 -14.92
N ALA A 76 5.11 6.45 -15.50
CA ALA A 76 4.79 7.11 -16.76
C ALA A 76 4.88 8.64 -16.65
N ALA A 77 4.43 9.23 -15.54
CA ALA A 77 4.49 10.66 -15.28
C ALA A 77 5.93 11.16 -15.07
N VAL A 78 6.79 10.37 -14.41
CA VAL A 78 8.22 10.66 -14.20
C VAL A 78 8.94 10.81 -15.55
N GLY A 79 8.66 9.92 -16.52
CA GLY A 79 9.26 9.94 -17.85
C GLY A 79 10.73 9.53 -17.83
N ASP A 80 11.59 10.29 -18.52
CA ASP A 80 13.00 9.93 -18.78
C ASP A 80 13.97 10.25 -17.63
N ALA A 81 13.48 10.65 -16.45
CA ALA A 81 14.35 10.83 -15.29
C ALA A 81 14.96 9.49 -14.85
N ALA A 82 16.04 9.53 -14.07
CA ALA A 82 16.58 8.31 -13.46
C ALA A 82 15.69 7.88 -12.30
N TRP A 83 15.16 6.66 -12.32
CA TRP A 83 14.26 6.17 -11.28
C TRP A 83 14.41 4.68 -11.00
N ALA A 84 13.98 4.25 -9.83
CA ALA A 84 13.89 2.85 -9.43
C ALA A 84 12.71 2.64 -8.48
N PHE A 85 12.00 1.51 -8.62
CA PHE A 85 11.07 1.09 -7.58
C PHE A 85 11.82 0.79 -6.28
N THR A 86 11.18 1.07 -5.14
CA THR A 86 11.58 0.51 -3.85
C THR A 86 10.86 -0.82 -3.62
N PRO A 87 11.37 -1.66 -2.70
CA PRO A 87 10.65 -2.83 -2.24
C PRO A 87 9.23 -2.44 -1.77
N PRO A 88 8.22 -3.30 -1.99
CA PRO A 88 6.94 -3.14 -1.32
C PRO A 88 7.12 -3.32 0.19
N VAL A 89 6.47 -2.47 0.98
CA VAL A 89 6.52 -2.52 2.45
C VAL A 89 5.12 -2.75 2.98
N VAL A 90 4.95 -3.79 3.79
CA VAL A 90 3.71 -4.08 4.51
C VAL A 90 3.89 -3.66 5.96
N GLU A 91 3.19 -2.60 6.36
CA GLU A 91 3.20 -2.10 7.74
C GLU A 91 1.97 -2.64 8.47
N ARG A 92 2.18 -3.45 9.51
CA ARG A 92 1.12 -4.03 10.33
C ARG A 92 0.87 -3.18 11.57
N GLY A 93 -0.34 -3.28 12.12
CA GLY A 93 -0.67 -2.69 13.42
C GLY A 93 -1.42 -1.36 13.34
N CYS A 94 -1.87 -0.97 12.15
CA CYS A 94 -2.91 0.04 12.03
C CYS A 94 -4.26 -0.57 12.44
N ARG A 95 -5.23 0.27 12.82
CA ARG A 95 -6.59 -0.18 13.20
C ARG A 95 -7.60 0.26 12.16
N VAL A 96 -8.31 -0.71 11.58
CA VAL A 96 -9.44 -0.46 10.66
C VAL A 96 -10.69 -0.10 11.48
N THR A 97 -10.90 -0.80 12.58
CA THR A 97 -11.91 -0.47 13.60
C THR A 97 -11.31 -0.69 14.99
N PRO A 98 -11.97 -0.23 16.07
CA PRO A 98 -11.50 -0.51 17.44
C PRO A 98 -11.31 -2.00 17.76
N LEU A 99 -11.95 -2.90 16.99
CA LEU A 99 -11.93 -4.35 17.18
C LEU A 99 -11.21 -5.10 16.04
N ALA A 100 -10.69 -4.40 15.02
CA ALA A 100 -10.10 -5.03 13.84
C ALA A 100 -8.76 -4.38 13.50
N ASP A 101 -7.70 -5.19 13.60
CA ASP A 101 -6.37 -4.84 13.13
C ASP A 101 -6.32 -4.83 11.61
N GLY A 102 -5.41 -4.04 11.09
CA GLY A 102 -5.12 -3.93 9.67
C GLY A 102 -3.64 -3.79 9.39
N ALA A 103 -3.36 -3.65 8.11
CA ALA A 103 -2.06 -3.31 7.58
C ALA A 103 -2.21 -2.33 6.41
N SER A 104 -1.17 -1.55 6.16
CA SER A 104 -1.00 -0.79 4.92
C SER A 104 0.05 -1.46 4.06
N LEU A 105 -0.12 -1.35 2.75
CA LEU A 105 0.89 -1.69 1.77
C LEU A 105 1.32 -0.41 1.08
N SER A 106 2.61 -0.16 1.08
CA SER A 106 3.21 0.95 0.35
C SER A 106 4.21 0.45 -0.68
N ARG A 107 4.36 1.23 -1.76
CA ARG A 107 5.39 1.03 -2.77
C ARG A 107 5.98 2.39 -3.16
N GLY A 108 7.30 2.48 -3.13
CA GLY A 108 8.02 3.69 -3.50
C GLY A 108 8.53 3.65 -4.95
N VAL A 109 8.72 4.84 -5.51
CA VAL A 109 9.49 5.13 -6.71
C VAL A 109 10.48 6.22 -6.33
N ASP A 110 11.76 5.86 -6.26
CA ASP A 110 12.82 6.84 -6.06
C ASP A 110 13.21 7.42 -7.42
N VAL A 111 13.27 8.74 -7.48
CA VAL A 111 13.67 9.50 -8.66
C VAL A 111 14.87 10.35 -8.30
N LEU A 112 15.95 10.16 -9.05
CA LEU A 112 17.17 10.94 -8.95
C LEU A 112 17.12 12.08 -9.97
N VAL A 113 17.43 13.27 -9.49
CA VAL A 113 17.53 14.51 -10.27
C VAL A 113 18.79 15.26 -9.86
N PRO A 114 19.29 16.21 -10.67
CA PRO A 114 20.27 17.18 -10.20
C PRO A 114 19.75 17.90 -8.95
N ALA A 115 20.64 18.17 -7.98
CA ALA A 115 20.28 18.87 -6.76
C ALA A 115 19.65 20.24 -7.07
N GLY A 116 18.55 20.57 -6.39
CA GLY A 116 17.74 21.76 -6.66
C GLY A 116 16.62 21.55 -7.70
N GLY A 117 16.60 20.41 -8.40
CA GLY A 117 15.57 20.04 -9.38
C GLY A 117 14.35 19.31 -8.79
N GLU A 118 14.30 19.10 -7.47
CA GLU A 118 13.32 18.25 -6.79
C GLU A 118 11.91 18.81 -6.89
N ARG A 119 11.76 20.13 -6.76
CA ARG A 119 10.46 20.78 -6.91
C ARG A 119 9.93 20.65 -8.35
N GLU A 120 10.80 20.80 -9.33
CA GLU A 120 10.43 20.72 -10.73
C GLU A 120 9.91 19.32 -11.10
N VAL A 121 10.54 18.26 -10.59
CA VAL A 121 10.03 16.89 -10.81
C VAL A 121 8.69 16.65 -10.12
N LEU A 122 8.48 17.16 -8.91
CA LEU A 122 7.17 17.08 -8.24
C LEU A 122 6.09 17.78 -9.09
N ASP A 123 6.34 19.02 -9.52
CA ASP A 123 5.40 19.80 -10.32
C ASP A 123 5.12 19.16 -11.68
N ARG A 124 6.15 18.58 -12.32
CA ARG A 124 6.00 17.86 -13.59
C ARG A 124 5.18 16.60 -13.44
N VAL A 125 5.42 15.81 -12.39
CA VAL A 125 4.65 14.60 -12.12
C VAL A 125 3.20 14.96 -11.81
N ALA A 126 2.94 15.97 -10.98
CA ALA A 126 1.58 16.43 -10.68
C ALA A 126 0.79 16.78 -11.95
N ARG A 127 1.41 17.47 -12.93
CA ARG A 127 0.76 17.83 -14.20
C ARG A 127 0.48 16.66 -15.14
N ARG A 128 1.19 15.54 -14.98
CA ARG A 128 1.10 14.37 -15.87
C ARG A 128 0.29 13.23 -15.29
N LEU A 129 0.05 13.24 -13.98
CA LEU A 129 -0.86 12.30 -13.35
C LEU A 129 -2.31 12.52 -13.85
N PRO A 130 -3.17 11.49 -13.79
CA PRO A 130 -4.56 11.62 -14.22
C PRO A 130 -5.28 12.80 -13.53
N ALA A 131 -6.06 13.56 -14.30
CA ALA A 131 -6.70 14.77 -13.80
C ALA A 131 -7.70 14.51 -12.67
N ASP A 132 -8.36 13.35 -12.68
CA ASP A 132 -9.29 12.90 -11.65
C ASP A 132 -8.61 12.62 -10.31
N TRP A 133 -7.29 12.42 -10.28
CA TRP A 133 -6.53 12.23 -9.04
C TRP A 133 -6.24 13.51 -8.29
N ARG A 134 -6.50 14.67 -8.91
CA ARG A 134 -6.35 16.01 -8.31
C ARG A 134 -4.95 16.21 -7.70
N ALA A 135 -3.92 15.77 -8.42
CA ALA A 135 -2.55 15.89 -7.97
C ALA A 135 -2.15 17.36 -7.79
N GLY A 136 -1.50 17.68 -6.67
CA GLY A 136 -1.05 19.03 -6.37
C GLY A 136 0.22 19.04 -5.52
N VAL A 137 1.05 20.07 -5.73
CA VAL A 137 2.26 20.30 -4.94
C VAL A 137 2.04 21.48 -4.01
N ALA A 138 2.22 21.27 -2.72
CA ALA A 138 2.11 22.29 -1.69
C ALA A 138 3.43 22.44 -0.93
N PRO A 139 3.75 23.65 -0.43
CA PRO A 139 4.82 23.80 0.54
C PRO A 139 4.43 23.11 1.86
N GLU A 140 5.36 22.35 2.45
CA GLU A 140 5.20 21.72 3.76
C GLU A 140 6.46 21.94 4.61
N ALA A 141 6.33 21.78 5.93
CA ALA A 141 7.49 21.74 6.81
C ALA A 141 8.42 20.59 6.38
N GLY A 142 9.65 20.92 5.98
CA GLY A 142 10.61 19.96 5.43
C GLY A 142 10.68 19.89 3.89
N GLY A 143 9.92 20.71 3.17
CA GLY A 143 10.06 20.87 1.71
C GLY A 143 8.73 20.81 0.95
N PRO A 144 8.76 20.96 -0.40
CA PRO A 144 7.57 20.76 -1.22
C PRO A 144 7.10 19.30 -1.17
N ARG A 145 5.78 19.10 -1.12
CA ARG A 145 5.15 17.78 -1.14
C ARG A 145 4.05 17.71 -2.19
N LEU A 146 4.09 16.65 -2.99
CA LEU A 146 3.00 16.25 -3.87
C LEU A 146 2.01 15.37 -3.11
N ARG A 147 0.71 15.59 -3.34
CA ARG A 147 -0.37 14.68 -2.94
C ARG A 147 -1.31 14.44 -4.10
N ALA A 148 -1.81 13.22 -4.24
CA ALA A 148 -2.86 12.85 -5.17
C ALA A 148 -3.67 11.66 -4.62
N ASP A 149 -4.91 11.51 -5.08
CA ASP A 149 -5.79 10.37 -4.74
C ASP A 149 -5.96 9.50 -5.98
N ALA A 150 -5.36 8.32 -5.98
CA ALA A 150 -5.49 7.36 -7.09
C ALA A 150 -6.84 6.62 -7.11
N GLY A 151 -7.77 7.04 -6.27
CA GLY A 151 -9.06 6.39 -6.06
C GLY A 151 -8.93 5.18 -5.14
N GLU A 152 -10.08 4.66 -4.74
CA GLU A 152 -10.17 3.46 -3.89
C GLU A 152 -9.34 3.52 -2.60
N PHE A 153 -9.13 4.72 -2.01
CA PHE A 153 -8.28 4.96 -0.83
C PHE A 153 -6.80 4.63 -1.06
N VAL A 154 -6.32 4.74 -2.31
CA VAL A 154 -4.91 4.66 -2.62
C VAL A 154 -4.35 6.07 -2.75
N ALA A 155 -3.49 6.45 -1.80
CA ALA A 155 -2.84 7.76 -1.81
C ALA A 155 -1.54 7.72 -2.62
N VAL A 156 -1.23 8.81 -3.29
CA VAL A 156 0.09 9.06 -3.89
C VAL A 156 0.69 10.29 -3.24
N ASP A 157 1.84 10.10 -2.60
CA ASP A 157 2.63 11.15 -1.99
C ASP A 157 3.96 11.31 -2.73
N GLY A 158 4.46 12.52 -2.91
CA GLY A 158 5.80 12.78 -3.43
C GLY A 158 6.56 13.71 -2.50
N ARG A 159 7.74 13.32 -2.03
CA ARG A 159 8.54 14.11 -1.09
C ARG A 159 10.02 14.09 -1.45
N VAL A 160 10.71 15.18 -1.12
CA VAL A 160 12.17 15.19 -1.12
C VAL A 160 12.66 14.37 0.07
N VAL A 161 13.54 13.41 -0.18
CA VAL A 161 14.12 12.54 0.88
C VAL A 161 15.60 12.80 1.11
N ALA A 162 16.30 13.32 0.10
CA ALA A 162 17.66 13.82 0.16
C ALA A 162 17.88 14.80 -0.99
N ASP A 163 18.97 15.54 -0.97
CA ASP A 163 19.36 16.42 -2.07
C ASP A 163 19.48 15.61 -3.38
N GLY A 164 18.78 16.05 -4.41
CA GLY A 164 18.69 15.38 -5.70
C GLY A 164 17.85 14.09 -5.70
N ARG A 165 17.09 13.80 -4.63
CA ARG A 165 16.29 12.57 -4.54
C ARG A 165 14.87 12.83 -4.07
N VAL A 166 13.90 12.46 -4.91
CA VAL A 166 12.47 12.52 -4.62
C VAL A 166 11.92 11.10 -4.54
N ARG A 167 11.19 10.79 -3.47
CA ARG A 167 10.45 9.53 -3.32
C ARG A 167 8.97 9.80 -3.55
N PHE A 168 8.41 9.09 -4.52
CA PHE A 168 6.96 8.96 -4.67
C PHE A 168 6.50 7.68 -4.00
N SER A 169 5.57 7.76 -3.06
CA SER A 169 4.99 6.61 -2.38
C SER A 169 3.54 6.44 -2.81
N VAL A 170 3.16 5.21 -3.17
CA VAL A 170 1.78 4.80 -3.38
C VAL A 170 1.37 3.92 -2.19
N ASP A 171 0.36 4.33 -1.44
CA ASP A 171 -0.03 3.69 -0.19
C ASP A 171 -1.52 3.31 -0.19
N THR A 172 -1.86 2.11 0.27
CA THR A 172 -3.25 1.64 0.31
C THR A 172 -4.08 2.23 1.44
N GLY A 173 -3.49 2.97 2.37
CA GLY A 173 -4.05 3.21 3.69
C GLY A 173 -4.17 1.92 4.50
N CYS A 174 -4.76 2.03 5.70
CA CYS A 174 -5.03 0.89 6.56
C CYS A 174 -6.17 0.02 6.00
N ARG A 175 -5.93 -1.28 5.83
CA ARG A 175 -6.88 -2.26 5.29
C ARG A 175 -6.89 -3.54 6.13
N PRO A 176 -8.00 -4.31 6.12
CA PRO A 176 -7.99 -5.69 6.60
C PRO A 176 -6.89 -6.52 5.90
N LEU A 177 -6.15 -7.29 6.69
CA LEU A 177 -5.05 -8.12 6.21
C LEU A 177 -5.57 -9.45 5.64
N ASP A 178 -5.19 -9.76 4.40
CA ASP A 178 -5.35 -11.07 3.75
C ASP A 178 -3.98 -11.59 3.27
N THR A 179 -3.27 -12.26 4.18
CA THR A 179 -1.87 -12.68 3.97
C THR A 179 -1.65 -13.52 2.70
N THR A 180 -2.63 -14.31 2.27
CA THR A 180 -2.51 -15.18 1.09
C THR A 180 -2.40 -14.43 -0.24
N ALA A 181 -2.96 -13.22 -0.34
CA ALA A 181 -2.96 -12.43 -1.57
C ALA A 181 -1.71 -11.57 -1.74
N VAL A 182 -1.12 -11.12 -0.63
CA VAL A 182 0.09 -10.28 -0.63
C VAL A 182 1.33 -11.11 -1.01
N ASP A 183 1.47 -12.29 -0.39
CA ASP A 183 2.63 -13.17 -0.65
C ASP A 183 2.62 -13.72 -2.09
N ALA A 184 1.44 -13.94 -2.68
CA ALA A 184 1.29 -14.43 -4.04
C ALA A 184 1.65 -13.40 -5.14
N HIS A 185 1.79 -12.11 -4.80
CA HIS A 185 2.14 -11.05 -5.74
C HIS A 185 3.59 -10.57 -5.60
N LEU A 186 4.33 -11.13 -4.65
CA LEU A 186 5.79 -11.10 -4.60
C LEU A 186 6.29 -12.21 -5.53
N LEU A 187 6.28 -11.94 -6.84
CA LEU A 187 6.71 -12.89 -7.86
C LEU A 187 8.19 -13.28 -7.66
N PRO A 188 8.59 -14.52 -7.98
CA PRO A 188 9.98 -14.97 -7.90
C PRO A 188 10.90 -14.17 -8.85
N GLY A 189 12.18 -14.11 -8.46
CA GLY A 189 13.23 -13.34 -9.14
C GLY A 189 13.36 -13.63 -10.63
N TYR A 190 13.50 -12.58 -11.42
CA TYR A 190 13.79 -12.62 -12.84
C TYR A 190 15.30 -12.49 -13.07
N PRO A 191 15.82 -12.85 -14.26
CA PRO A 191 17.23 -12.63 -14.58
C PRO A 191 17.61 -11.15 -14.43
N LEU A 192 18.83 -10.90 -13.94
CA LEU A 192 19.42 -9.58 -13.66
C LEU A 192 19.34 -8.60 -14.83
N GLY A 193 19.46 -9.12 -16.06
CA GLY A 193 19.59 -8.32 -17.28
C GLY A 193 21.05 -7.93 -17.55
N SER A 194 21.39 -7.79 -18.83
CA SER A 194 22.76 -7.54 -19.30
C SER A 194 23.36 -6.23 -18.79
N GLU A 195 22.54 -5.20 -18.59
CA GLU A 195 22.95 -3.88 -18.13
C GLU A 195 23.38 -3.91 -16.66
N LEU A 196 22.62 -4.63 -15.83
CA LEU A 196 22.94 -4.81 -14.41
C LEU A 196 24.17 -5.70 -14.24
N ASP A 197 24.28 -6.78 -15.02
CA ASP A 197 25.49 -7.61 -15.07
C ASP A 197 26.73 -6.84 -15.55
N GLY A 198 26.55 -5.92 -16.50
CA GLY A 198 27.61 -5.02 -16.96
C GLY A 198 28.10 -4.09 -15.85
N ALA A 199 27.16 -3.49 -15.10
CA ALA A 199 27.47 -2.64 -13.96
C ALA A 199 28.20 -3.41 -12.85
N LEU A 200 27.70 -4.59 -12.48
CA LEU A 200 28.34 -5.46 -11.48
C LEU A 200 29.77 -5.81 -11.89
N ARG A 201 29.99 -6.22 -13.15
CA ARG A 201 31.32 -6.53 -13.68
C ARG A 201 32.25 -5.33 -13.68
N ALA A 202 31.79 -4.16 -14.09
CA ALA A 202 32.60 -2.93 -14.08
C ALA A 202 33.05 -2.54 -12.68
N LEU A 203 32.22 -2.83 -11.66
CA LEU A 203 32.52 -2.60 -10.26
C LEU A 203 33.28 -3.76 -9.59
N GLY A 204 33.63 -4.81 -10.33
CA GLY A 204 34.29 -6.00 -9.79
C GLY A 204 33.44 -6.77 -8.78
N ARG A 205 32.10 -6.67 -8.87
CA ARG A 205 31.17 -7.33 -7.95
C ARG A 205 30.60 -8.60 -8.57
N PRO A 206 30.49 -9.70 -7.80
CA PRO A 206 29.80 -10.89 -8.27
C PRO A 206 28.29 -10.61 -8.39
N ALA A 207 27.63 -11.32 -9.31
CA ALA A 207 26.17 -11.34 -9.37
C ALA A 207 25.63 -12.06 -8.13
N PRO A 208 24.75 -11.41 -7.34
CA PRO A 208 24.13 -12.09 -6.20
C PRO A 208 23.08 -13.11 -6.67
N PRO A 209 22.82 -14.14 -5.86
CA PRO A 209 21.91 -15.23 -6.24
C PRO A 209 20.45 -14.79 -6.32
N ASP A 210 20.05 -13.79 -5.53
CA ASP A 210 18.65 -13.41 -5.33
C ASP A 210 18.41 -11.94 -5.70
N PRO A 211 18.30 -11.61 -7.00
CA PRO A 211 17.88 -10.28 -7.41
C PRO A 211 16.43 -10.04 -7.03
N GLU A 212 16.15 -8.85 -6.49
CA GLU A 212 14.80 -8.40 -6.19
C GLU A 212 14.20 -7.75 -7.44
N GLN A 213 12.97 -8.12 -7.81
CA GLN A 213 12.27 -7.47 -8.91
C GLN A 213 10.95 -6.85 -8.46
N VAL A 214 10.69 -5.64 -8.97
CA VAL A 214 9.41 -4.95 -8.79
C VAL A 214 8.87 -4.55 -10.16
N VAL A 215 7.59 -4.83 -10.40
CA VAL A 215 6.89 -4.52 -11.67
C VAL A 215 5.59 -3.77 -11.43
N ALA A 216 5.22 -2.93 -12.39
CA ALA A 216 3.95 -2.24 -12.44
C ALA A 216 3.43 -2.15 -13.89
N PRO A 217 2.13 -2.36 -14.15
CA PRO A 217 1.57 -2.21 -15.48
C PRO A 217 1.57 -0.74 -15.90
N CYS A 218 1.91 -0.47 -17.16
CA CYS A 218 1.94 0.88 -17.71
C CYS A 218 0.58 1.31 -18.27
N PRO A 219 0.25 2.62 -18.21
CA PRO A 219 -1.07 3.10 -18.65
C PRO A 219 -1.33 2.92 -20.14
N ALA A 220 -0.29 2.99 -20.98
CA ALA A 220 -0.39 2.78 -22.43
C ALA A 220 -0.21 1.31 -22.85
N GLY A 221 -0.20 0.37 -21.89
CA GLY A 221 0.21 -1.02 -22.12
C GLY A 221 1.70 -1.25 -21.83
N GLY A 222 2.09 -2.52 -21.72
CA GLY A 222 3.44 -2.91 -21.28
C GLY A 222 3.62 -2.85 -19.77
N VAL A 223 4.87 -2.96 -19.31
CA VAL A 223 5.23 -2.99 -17.88
C VAL A 223 6.45 -2.11 -17.60
N ALA A 224 6.37 -1.35 -16.51
CA ALA A 224 7.54 -0.77 -15.87
C ALA A 224 8.14 -1.82 -14.94
N ARG A 225 9.47 -1.94 -14.94
CA ARG A 225 10.18 -2.90 -14.11
C ARG A 225 11.43 -2.28 -13.50
N THR A 226 11.79 -2.72 -12.31
CA THR A 226 13.09 -2.50 -11.70
C THR A 226 13.62 -3.85 -11.19
N VAL A 227 14.85 -4.19 -11.54
CA VAL A 227 15.63 -5.27 -10.92
C VAL A 227 16.67 -4.65 -10.02
N ARG A 228 16.83 -5.16 -8.79
CA ARG A 228 17.69 -4.59 -7.75
C ARG A 228 18.59 -5.66 -7.14
N VAL A 229 19.77 -5.24 -6.74
CA VAL A 229 20.75 -6.09 -6.07
C VAL A 229 21.48 -5.34 -4.97
N ALA A 230 21.77 -6.05 -3.88
CA ALA A 230 22.80 -5.64 -2.93
C ALA A 230 24.16 -6.11 -3.47
N ALA A 231 25.02 -5.16 -3.82
CA ALA A 231 26.31 -5.40 -4.47
C ALA A 231 27.51 -5.40 -3.50
N GLY A 232 27.23 -5.60 -2.19
CA GLY A 232 28.24 -5.72 -1.13
C GLY A 232 28.52 -4.40 -0.38
N ALA A 233 29.45 -4.49 0.58
CA ALA A 233 29.81 -3.37 1.44
C ALA A 233 30.69 -2.31 0.73
N GLU A 234 30.61 -1.09 1.25
CA GLU A 234 31.42 0.08 0.88
C GLU A 234 32.88 -0.01 1.35
N PRO A 235 33.83 0.79 0.80
CA PRO A 235 33.67 1.80 -0.26
C PRO A 235 34.02 1.27 -1.66
N VAL A 236 33.24 1.70 -2.67
CA VAL A 236 33.55 1.45 -4.09
C VAL A 236 33.47 2.76 -4.87
N SER A 237 34.43 3.01 -5.74
CA SER A 237 34.34 4.14 -6.67
C SER A 237 33.33 3.83 -7.78
N LEU A 238 32.35 4.72 -7.98
CA LEU A 238 31.38 4.60 -9.07
C LEU A 238 31.94 5.01 -10.44
N ALA A 239 33.17 5.49 -10.51
CA ALA A 239 33.79 5.98 -11.75
C ALA A 239 33.87 4.91 -12.86
N ALA A 240 33.97 3.62 -12.49
CA ALA A 240 33.99 2.51 -13.44
C ALA A 240 32.68 2.36 -14.23
N LEU A 241 31.58 2.97 -13.79
CA LEU A 241 30.29 2.96 -14.49
C LEU A 241 30.21 3.98 -15.65
N LYS A 242 31.09 4.99 -15.67
CA LYS A 242 31.05 6.09 -16.66
C LYS A 242 31.08 5.62 -18.12
N PRO A 243 31.89 4.60 -18.50
CA PRO A 243 31.94 4.13 -19.89
C PRO A 243 30.68 3.36 -20.34
N LEU A 244 29.77 3.00 -19.43
CA LEU A 244 28.66 2.09 -19.72
C LEU A 244 27.43 2.76 -20.32
N GLY A 245 27.35 4.10 -20.32
CA GLY A 245 26.25 4.82 -20.93
C GLY A 245 26.24 6.32 -20.60
N ALA A 246 25.19 7.00 -21.07
CA ALA A 246 25.06 8.44 -20.86
C ALA A 246 24.66 8.75 -19.41
N ALA A 247 25.46 9.57 -18.71
CA ALA A 247 25.15 9.97 -17.35
C ALA A 247 23.83 10.75 -17.28
N VAL A 248 22.98 10.37 -16.34
CA VAL A 248 21.76 11.09 -15.95
C VAL A 248 22.01 11.82 -14.63
N VAL A 249 22.74 11.19 -13.71
CA VAL A 249 23.22 11.77 -12.45
C VAL A 249 24.65 11.32 -12.21
N ASP A 250 25.53 12.27 -11.89
CA ASP A 250 26.96 12.02 -11.63
C ASP A 250 27.34 12.66 -10.28
N ARG A 251 27.19 11.87 -9.20
CA ARG A 251 27.60 12.25 -7.83
C ARG A 251 28.50 11.16 -7.24
N PRO A 252 29.36 11.49 -6.26
CA PRO A 252 30.30 10.52 -5.69
C PRO A 252 29.65 9.26 -5.12
N GLU A 253 28.51 9.43 -4.44
CA GLU A 253 27.78 8.35 -3.76
C GLU A 253 26.52 7.90 -4.51
N GLU A 254 26.13 8.60 -5.57
CA GLU A 254 24.97 8.25 -6.39
C GLU A 254 25.29 8.48 -7.86
N TYR A 255 25.25 7.42 -8.66
CA TYR A 255 25.49 7.49 -10.09
C TYR A 255 24.34 6.84 -10.83
N ALA A 256 23.78 7.52 -11.83
CA ALA A 256 22.78 6.94 -12.70
C ALA A 256 23.17 7.19 -14.16
N TYR A 257 23.04 6.16 -14.98
CA TYR A 257 23.29 6.26 -16.41
C TYR A 257 22.20 5.55 -17.22
N ARG A 258 22.07 5.96 -18.48
CA ARG A 258 21.15 5.36 -19.43
C ARG A 258 21.92 4.52 -20.44
N SER A 259 21.47 3.27 -20.60
CA SER A 259 21.89 2.35 -21.65
C SER A 259 20.64 1.94 -22.45
N GLY A 260 20.45 2.54 -23.61
CA GLY A 260 19.22 2.38 -24.40
C GLY A 260 17.98 2.81 -23.62
N SER A 261 16.99 1.90 -23.50
CA SER A 261 15.75 2.12 -22.74
C SER A 261 15.88 1.82 -21.24
N VAL A 262 17.05 1.33 -20.79
CA VAL A 262 17.31 0.97 -19.39
C VAL A 262 18.05 2.11 -18.69
N VAL A 263 17.59 2.46 -17.49
CA VAL A 263 18.35 3.30 -16.55
C VAL A 263 18.96 2.39 -15.50
N VAL A 264 20.28 2.50 -15.31
CA VAL A 264 20.99 1.85 -14.21
C VAL A 264 21.33 2.90 -13.16
N LEU A 265 21.00 2.60 -11.92
CA LEU A 265 21.21 3.43 -10.74
C LEU A 265 22.13 2.69 -9.77
N ALA A 266 23.18 3.36 -9.33
CA ALA A 266 24.08 2.94 -8.27
C ALA A 266 23.94 3.89 -7.09
N ASP A 267 23.64 3.33 -5.93
CA ASP A 267 23.40 4.03 -4.67
C ASP A 267 24.36 3.50 -3.61
N ALA A 268 25.27 4.38 -3.20
CA ALA A 268 26.33 4.17 -2.23
C ALA A 268 26.22 5.20 -1.09
N THR A 269 24.99 5.54 -0.65
CA THR A 269 24.78 6.46 0.48
C THR A 269 24.54 5.72 1.81
N GLY A 270 24.77 4.41 1.87
CA GLY A 270 24.45 3.59 3.03
C GLY A 270 25.43 2.44 3.20
N ASP A 271 25.21 1.55 4.16
CA ASP A 271 26.21 0.51 4.50
C ASP A 271 26.48 -0.52 3.39
N GLN A 272 25.66 -0.51 2.33
CA GLN A 272 25.77 -1.41 1.19
C GLN A 272 25.53 -0.66 -0.12
N LEU A 273 26.39 -0.95 -1.10
CA LEU A 273 26.16 -0.54 -2.48
C LEU A 273 24.92 -1.25 -3.02
N ARG A 274 23.95 -0.48 -3.51
CA ARG A 274 22.76 -0.99 -4.17
C ARG A 274 22.80 -0.62 -5.65
N LEU A 275 22.59 -1.61 -6.51
CA LEU A 275 22.41 -1.37 -7.94
C LEU A 275 20.96 -1.68 -8.30
N ALA A 276 20.40 -0.87 -9.19
CA ALA A 276 19.08 -1.07 -9.75
C ALA A 276 19.10 -0.82 -11.26
N ALA A 277 18.41 -1.66 -12.03
CA ALA A 277 18.19 -1.47 -13.45
C ALA A 277 16.69 -1.35 -13.72
N SER A 278 16.27 -0.24 -14.31
CA SER A 278 14.86 0.11 -14.53
C SER A 278 14.53 0.26 -16.01
N THR A 279 13.40 -0.30 -16.42
CA THR A 279 12.79 -0.09 -17.75
C THR A 279 11.43 0.57 -17.54
N GLY A 280 11.17 1.68 -18.24
CA GLY A 280 9.97 2.50 -18.08
C GLY A 280 8.83 2.17 -19.02
N CYS A 281 7.80 3.01 -18.99
CA CYS A 281 6.56 2.82 -19.75
C CYS A 281 6.62 3.20 -21.22
N ALA A 282 7.68 3.87 -21.66
CA ALA A 282 7.94 4.17 -23.07
C ALA A 282 8.82 3.11 -23.74
N GLY A 283 9.01 1.96 -23.07
CA GLY A 283 9.90 0.87 -23.49
C GLY A 283 9.50 0.20 -24.78
#